data_AF-A0AB37UJC3-F1
#
_entry.id   AF-A0AB37UJC3-F1
#
_cell.length_a   1.000
_cell.length_b   1.000
_cell.length_c   1.000
_cell.angle_alpha   90.00
_cell.angle_beta   90.00
_cell.angle_gamma   90.00
#
_symmetry.space_group_name_H-M   'P 1'
#
loop_
_entity.id
_entity.type
_entity.pdbx_description
1 polymer ?
#
loop_
_entity_poly.entity_id
_entity_poly.type
_entity_poly.pdbx_seq_one_letter_code
_entity_poly.pdbx_strand_id
1 'polypeptide(L)'
;MKLTTISQKSDYTFKYNRILGRHGWLRLTPAYGVKLVEKLLISVEKDACILDPFSGTATTALVSAEYGNQAFAFDINPFLVWLGNVKCQNYSQEYINSVRSLAKKALQKYKNLVKEDNWLPKIFNIERWWSGYTLKLLSALRTALVNYFGEPEEDKNNGIIWIVFCRLVIETSSAAFNHVSMSFKDTVNHFAIESIEKLFLTILDCILESAETAIQGNAKVFKIDACKINSFSNVQIDKVITSPPYPNRISYIRELRPYMYWTKFITEAKEAGEIDWATIGGTWGVATSRLLLWKMEENILPEELFATVEKIKFSNGKNANLLATYVLKYFHDMHLHLASIRQVLKDGAELNYIVGNSTFFGNTVDTAALISKSMHMLGYQKIHSEILRKRNCNKALYEYCISATW
;
A
#
# COMPACT_ATOMS: atom_id res chain seq x y z
N MET A 1 -12.05 -32.09 -20.79
CA MET A 1 -10.99 -31.07 -20.62
C MET A 1 -10.56 -31.07 -19.16
N LYS A 2 -9.33 -31.51 -18.85
CA LYS A 2 -8.82 -31.51 -17.46
C LYS A 2 -8.68 -30.06 -16.98
N LEU A 3 -9.45 -29.66 -15.97
CA LEU A 3 -9.25 -28.41 -15.23
C LEU A 3 -7.84 -28.44 -14.63
N THR A 4 -6.91 -27.71 -15.24
CA THR A 4 -5.61 -27.43 -14.64
C THR A 4 -5.85 -26.77 -13.29
N THR A 5 -5.43 -27.45 -12.21
CA THR A 5 -5.50 -26.95 -10.84
C THR A 5 -4.69 -25.66 -10.74
N ILE A 6 -5.38 -24.52 -10.71
CA ILE A 6 -4.76 -23.20 -10.57
C ILE A 6 -4.04 -23.14 -9.23
N SER A 7 -2.70 -23.01 -9.28
CA SER A 7 -1.83 -23.04 -8.10
C SER A 7 -1.85 -21.71 -7.32
N GLN A 8 -1.43 -21.74 -6.05
CA GLN A 8 -1.48 -20.59 -5.14
C GLN A 8 -0.38 -19.53 -5.37
N LYS A 9 0.61 -19.81 -6.23
CA LYS A 9 1.78 -18.96 -6.60
C LYS A 9 2.16 -17.93 -5.53
N SER A 10 2.76 -18.37 -4.42
CA SER A 10 3.18 -17.50 -3.29
C SER A 10 4.12 -16.36 -3.70
N ASP A 11 4.86 -16.56 -4.78
CA ASP A 11 5.87 -15.64 -5.31
C ASP A 11 5.27 -14.35 -5.88
N TYR A 12 3.96 -14.31 -6.10
CA TYR A 12 3.22 -13.11 -6.53
C TYR A 12 2.65 -12.30 -5.35
N THR A 13 3.17 -12.48 -4.14
CA THR A 13 2.75 -11.75 -2.93
C THR A 13 3.92 -11.07 -2.22
N PHE A 14 3.62 -10.14 -1.31
CA PHE A 14 4.61 -9.53 -0.42
C PHE A 14 5.52 -10.54 0.33
N LYS A 15 5.09 -11.79 0.53
CA LYS A 15 5.95 -12.80 1.18
C LYS A 15 7.29 -12.98 0.48
N TYR A 16 7.32 -12.87 -0.85
CA TYR A 16 8.55 -12.95 -1.64
C TYR A 16 9.37 -11.66 -1.54
N ASN A 17 8.71 -10.50 -1.47
CA ASN A 17 9.36 -9.18 -1.36
C ASN A 17 10.20 -9.02 -0.08
N ARG A 18 9.91 -9.78 0.98
CA ARG A 18 10.60 -9.68 2.29
C ARG A 18 12.11 -9.94 2.23
N ILE A 19 12.58 -10.64 1.21
CA ILE A 19 14.00 -10.98 1.02
C ILE A 19 14.63 -10.21 -0.16
N LEU A 20 13.87 -9.33 -0.83
CA LEU A 20 14.31 -8.63 -2.03
C LEU A 20 14.65 -7.18 -1.71
N GLY A 21 15.89 -6.96 -1.25
CA GLY A 21 16.47 -5.63 -1.07
C GLY A 21 15.49 -4.58 -0.54
N ARG A 22 15.27 -3.53 -1.33
CA ARG A 22 14.42 -2.40 -0.95
C ARG A 22 12.92 -2.73 -0.86
N HIS A 23 12.44 -3.77 -1.53
CA HIS A 23 11.03 -4.18 -1.44
C HIS A 23 10.65 -4.72 -0.06
N GLY A 24 11.63 -5.19 0.71
CA GLY A 24 11.45 -5.76 2.05
C GLY A 24 11.49 -4.76 3.20
N TRP A 25 11.76 -3.46 2.93
CA TRP A 25 11.99 -2.45 3.97
C TRP A 25 10.84 -2.30 4.97
N LEU A 26 9.60 -2.25 4.49
CA LEU A 26 8.42 -2.27 5.33
C LEU A 26 7.36 -3.19 4.76
N ARG A 27 6.60 -3.81 5.67
CA ARG A 27 5.52 -4.73 5.33
C ARG A 27 4.22 -3.98 5.10
N LEU A 28 3.60 -4.26 3.96
CA LEU A 28 2.18 -4.00 3.70
C LEU A 28 1.57 -5.29 3.13
N THR A 29 0.69 -5.94 3.88
CA THR A 29 0.17 -7.29 3.57
C THR A 29 -0.44 -7.44 2.16
N PRO A 30 -1.18 -6.45 1.63
CA PRO A 30 -1.78 -6.50 0.29
C PRO A 30 -0.85 -6.16 -0.88
N ALA A 31 0.43 -5.85 -0.65
CA ALA A 31 1.34 -5.58 -1.77
C ALA A 31 1.50 -6.83 -2.66
N TYR A 32 1.33 -6.64 -3.97
CA TYR A 32 1.51 -7.71 -4.95
C TYR A 32 3.00 -7.94 -5.26
N GLY A 33 3.31 -9.11 -5.81
CA GLY A 33 4.68 -9.60 -5.90
C GLY A 33 5.50 -8.99 -7.03
N VAL A 34 6.78 -8.72 -6.72
CA VAL A 34 7.80 -8.20 -7.66
C VAL A 34 7.82 -8.98 -8.97
N LYS A 35 7.81 -10.33 -8.91
CA LYS A 35 7.87 -11.19 -10.11
C LYS A 35 6.77 -10.94 -11.14
N LEU A 36 5.60 -10.47 -10.70
CA LEU A 36 4.51 -10.16 -11.62
C LEU A 36 4.82 -8.89 -12.40
N VAL A 37 5.36 -7.86 -11.74
CA VAL A 37 5.78 -6.63 -12.40
C VAL A 37 6.94 -6.90 -13.34
N GLU A 38 7.95 -7.65 -12.92
CA GLU A 38 9.08 -8.05 -13.76
C GLU A 38 8.61 -8.75 -15.05
N LYS A 39 7.68 -9.71 -14.93
CA LYS A 39 7.09 -10.39 -16.08
C LYS A 39 6.40 -9.41 -17.05
N LEU A 40 5.69 -8.42 -16.53
CA LEU A 40 4.99 -7.42 -17.33
C LEU A 40 5.94 -6.38 -17.94
N LEU A 41 7.16 -6.24 -17.43
CA LEU A 41 8.18 -5.31 -17.93
C LEU A 41 9.19 -5.95 -18.88
N ILE A 42 9.25 -7.28 -18.99
CA ILE A 42 10.25 -8.00 -19.82
C ILE A 42 10.29 -7.51 -21.28
N SER A 43 9.15 -7.16 -21.86
CA SER A 43 9.05 -6.70 -23.25
C SER A 43 8.97 -5.18 -23.40
N VAL A 44 9.17 -4.45 -22.31
CA VAL A 44 9.11 -2.98 -22.30
C VAL A 44 10.49 -2.43 -22.57
N GLU A 45 10.60 -1.52 -23.53
CA GLU A 45 11.85 -0.82 -23.83
C GLU A 45 12.28 0.04 -22.63
N LYS A 46 13.60 0.24 -22.49
CA LYS A 46 14.13 1.17 -21.48
C LYS A 46 13.61 2.58 -21.71
N ASP A 47 13.61 3.39 -20.66
CA ASP A 47 13.12 4.76 -20.66
C ASP A 47 11.61 4.90 -20.93
N ALA A 48 10.85 3.81 -20.94
CA ALA A 48 9.38 3.86 -21.02
C ALA A 48 8.79 4.55 -19.79
N CYS A 49 7.66 5.23 -19.98
CA CYS A 49 6.90 5.86 -18.90
C CYS A 49 5.89 4.87 -18.32
N ILE A 50 6.15 4.39 -17.10
CA ILE A 50 5.29 3.43 -16.38
C ILE A 50 4.48 4.17 -15.31
N LEU A 51 3.18 3.86 -15.21
CA LEU A 51 2.30 4.43 -14.18
C LEU A 51 1.75 3.34 -13.24
N ASP A 52 1.80 3.62 -11.94
CA ASP A 52 1.07 2.88 -10.90
C ASP A 52 0.15 3.83 -10.11
N PRO A 53 -1.14 3.94 -10.49
CA PRO A 53 -2.07 4.85 -9.82
C PRO A 53 -2.53 4.40 -8.43
N PHE A 54 -2.13 3.20 -7.96
CA PHE A 54 -2.44 2.67 -6.63
C PHE A 54 -1.18 2.10 -5.98
N SER A 55 -0.18 2.96 -5.82
CA SER A 55 1.21 2.53 -5.62
C SER A 55 1.46 1.78 -4.32
N GLY A 56 0.74 2.06 -3.23
CA GLY A 56 0.95 1.38 -1.96
C GLY A 56 2.40 1.55 -1.48
N THR A 57 3.15 0.45 -1.36
CA THR A 57 4.59 0.50 -1.03
C THR A 57 5.49 0.77 -2.23
N ALA A 58 4.95 1.24 -3.36
CA ALA A 58 5.65 1.58 -4.60
C ALA A 58 6.41 0.39 -5.23
N THR A 59 5.80 -0.80 -5.25
CA THR A 59 6.42 -2.00 -5.85
C THR A 59 6.67 -1.78 -7.35
N THR A 60 5.65 -1.41 -8.12
CA THR A 60 5.81 -1.16 -9.57
C THR A 60 6.82 -0.08 -9.86
N ALA A 61 6.74 1.04 -9.13
CA ALA A 61 7.62 2.17 -9.37
C ALA A 61 9.09 1.78 -9.18
N LEU A 62 9.39 1.07 -8.08
CA LEU A 62 10.75 0.61 -7.81
C LEU A 62 11.23 -0.41 -8.85
N VAL A 63 10.44 -1.46 -9.15
CA VAL A 63 10.85 -2.47 -10.16
C VAL A 63 11.05 -1.81 -11.54
N SER A 64 10.16 -0.90 -11.93
CA SER A 64 10.25 -0.19 -13.20
C SER A 64 11.55 0.62 -13.29
N ALA A 65 11.90 1.35 -12.23
CA ALA A 65 13.15 2.09 -12.18
C ALA A 65 14.38 1.18 -12.12
N GLU A 66 14.32 0.02 -11.43
CA GLU A 66 15.39 -0.98 -11.47
C GLU A 66 15.64 -1.53 -12.88
N TYR A 67 14.59 -1.63 -13.71
CA TYR A 67 14.65 -2.02 -15.13
C TYR A 67 15.06 -0.88 -16.07
N GLY A 68 15.36 0.32 -15.54
CA GLY A 68 15.81 1.47 -16.34
C GLY A 68 14.68 2.30 -16.95
N ASN A 69 13.46 2.22 -16.40
CA ASN A 69 12.32 3.00 -16.87
C ASN A 69 12.07 4.25 -16.03
N GLN A 70 11.23 5.17 -16.55
CA GLN A 70 10.68 6.27 -15.79
C GLN A 70 9.34 5.87 -15.19
N ALA A 71 9.24 5.86 -13.86
CA ALA A 71 8.03 5.45 -13.17
C ALA A 71 7.37 6.60 -12.40
N PHE A 72 6.06 6.71 -12.58
CA PHE A 72 5.21 7.60 -11.83
C PHE A 72 4.24 6.77 -11.01
N ALA A 73 3.98 7.18 -9.78
CA ALA A 73 3.13 6.43 -8.87
C ALA A 73 2.25 7.38 -8.07
N PHE A 74 1.00 6.98 -7.79
CA PHE A 74 0.06 7.78 -7.01
C PHE A 74 -0.35 7.05 -5.74
N ASP A 75 -0.52 7.79 -4.65
CA ASP A 75 -1.21 7.32 -3.45
C ASP A 75 -1.86 8.51 -2.73
N ILE A 76 -2.96 8.28 -2.04
CA ILE A 76 -3.62 9.31 -1.22
C ILE A 76 -3.02 9.40 0.18
N ASN A 77 -2.37 8.33 0.65
CA ASN A 77 -1.78 8.26 1.97
C ASN A 77 -0.39 8.90 1.98
N PRO A 78 -0.18 10.03 2.68
CA PRO A 78 1.09 10.74 2.66
C PRO A 78 2.26 9.91 3.19
N PHE A 79 2.01 8.96 4.11
CA PHE A 79 3.06 8.04 4.57
C PHE A 79 3.54 7.10 3.46
N LEU A 80 2.64 6.63 2.61
CA LEU A 80 2.99 5.74 1.49
C LEU A 80 3.70 6.50 0.37
N VAL A 81 3.30 7.76 0.13
CA VAL A 81 4.02 8.67 -0.79
C VAL A 81 5.46 8.87 -0.32
N TRP A 82 5.66 9.26 0.94
CA TRP A 82 6.97 9.39 1.55
C TRP A 82 7.78 8.08 1.48
N LEU A 83 7.20 6.96 1.91
CA LEU A 83 7.85 5.65 1.89
C LEU A 83 8.29 5.27 0.48
N GLY A 84 7.42 5.44 -0.51
CA GLY A 84 7.69 5.12 -1.90
C GLY A 84 8.85 5.94 -2.46
N ASN A 85 8.88 7.25 -2.19
CA ASN A 85 9.96 8.14 -2.61
C ASN A 85 11.31 7.74 -1.97
N VAL A 86 11.33 7.46 -0.66
CA VAL A 86 12.55 7.00 0.04
C VAL A 86 13.03 5.65 -0.53
N LYS A 87 12.13 4.72 -0.84
CA LYS A 87 12.49 3.43 -1.46
C LYS A 87 13.10 3.58 -2.85
N CYS A 88 12.64 4.56 -3.63
CA CYS A 88 13.02 4.73 -5.03
C CYS A 88 14.24 5.65 -5.25
N GLN A 89 14.82 6.21 -4.18
CA GLN A 89 15.90 7.19 -4.27
C GLN A 89 17.29 6.54 -4.33
N ASN A 90 18.21 7.05 -5.16
CA ASN A 90 19.63 6.68 -5.07
C ASN A 90 20.33 7.42 -3.93
N TYR A 91 21.14 6.69 -3.15
CA TYR A 91 21.85 7.21 -1.99
C TYR A 91 23.36 7.17 -2.20
N SER A 92 24.05 8.28 -1.93
CA SER A 92 25.52 8.30 -2.00
C SER A 92 26.14 7.55 -0.82
N GLN A 93 27.37 7.07 -0.99
CA GLN A 93 28.10 6.41 0.09
C GLN A 93 28.32 7.35 1.29
N GLU A 94 28.50 8.65 1.04
CA GLU A 94 28.64 9.67 2.08
C GLU A 94 27.37 9.78 2.92
N TYR A 95 26.20 9.78 2.27
CA TYR A 95 24.92 9.78 2.96
C TYR A 95 24.76 8.53 3.82
N ILE A 96 25.03 7.34 3.27
CA ILE A 96 24.94 6.06 4.00
C ILE A 96 25.85 6.05 5.23
N ASN A 97 27.09 6.53 5.08
CA ASN A 97 28.05 6.63 6.18
C ASN A 97 27.59 7.66 7.24
N SER A 98 27.00 8.78 6.80
CA SER A 98 26.43 9.80 7.69
C SER A 98 25.28 9.23 8.53
N VAL A 99 24.32 8.55 7.90
CA VAL A 99 23.20 7.90 8.60
C VAL A 99 23.71 6.90 9.63
N ARG A 100 24.68 6.05 9.25
CA ARG A 100 25.29 5.07 10.17
C ARG A 100 25.95 5.74 11.39
N SER A 101 26.68 6.83 11.17
CA SER A 101 27.35 7.59 12.24
C SER A 101 26.36 8.27 13.17
N LEU A 102 25.38 8.99 12.63
CA LEU A 102 24.36 9.70 13.39
C LEU A 102 23.44 8.74 14.16
N ALA A 103 23.10 7.58 13.58
CA ALA A 103 22.32 6.55 14.26
C ALA A 103 23.04 6.03 15.52
N LYS A 104 24.36 5.81 15.46
CA LYS A 104 25.16 5.42 16.64
C LYS A 104 25.16 6.51 17.72
N LYS A 105 25.27 7.78 17.34
CA LYS A 105 25.16 8.92 18.28
C LYS A 105 23.76 9.00 18.91
N ALA A 106 22.71 8.74 18.13
CA ALA A 106 21.34 8.69 18.63
C ALA A 106 21.16 7.56 19.67
N LEU A 107 21.70 6.36 19.43
CA LEU A 107 21.68 5.26 20.40
C LEU A 107 22.41 5.59 21.70
N GLN A 108 23.54 6.31 21.63
CA GLN A 108 24.25 6.78 22.83
C GLN A 108 23.41 7.77 23.63
N LYS A 109 22.77 8.75 22.96
CA LYS A 109 21.90 9.74 23.62
C LYS A 109 20.63 9.10 24.19
N TYR A 110 20.06 8.14 23.47
CA TYR A 110 18.85 7.41 23.83
C TYR A 110 18.90 6.84 25.25
N LYS A 111 20.03 6.27 25.69
CA LYS A 111 20.19 5.71 27.04
C LYS A 111 19.86 6.70 28.16
N ASN A 112 20.22 7.97 27.96
CA ASN A 112 19.94 9.03 28.92
C ASN A 112 18.45 9.43 28.88
N LEU A 113 17.86 9.44 27.69
CA LEU A 113 16.47 9.81 27.47
C LEU A 113 15.48 8.78 28.03
N VAL A 114 15.85 7.51 28.23
CA VAL A 114 14.92 6.47 28.75
C VAL A 114 14.29 6.84 30.10
N LYS A 115 14.98 7.66 30.90
CA LYS A 115 14.49 8.13 32.22
C LYS A 115 13.66 9.41 32.14
N GLU A 116 13.62 10.05 30.98
CA GLU A 116 12.91 11.30 30.75
C GLU A 116 11.48 11.05 30.27
N ASP A 117 10.63 12.07 30.39
CA ASP A 117 9.29 12.05 29.80
C ASP A 117 9.39 12.34 28.30
N ASN A 118 9.18 11.30 27.50
CA ASN A 118 9.33 11.37 26.04
C ASN A 118 7.97 11.32 25.36
N TRP A 119 7.87 11.98 24.22
CA TRP A 119 6.65 11.98 23.42
C TRP A 119 6.23 10.56 23.02
N LEU A 120 4.94 10.28 23.16
CA LEU A 120 4.27 9.05 22.72
C LEU A 120 3.16 9.38 21.73
N PRO A 121 2.91 8.50 20.74
CA PRO A 121 1.81 8.70 19.82
C PRO A 121 0.45 8.46 20.50
N LYS A 122 -0.58 9.21 20.08
CA LYS A 122 -1.96 9.08 20.57
C LYS A 122 -2.70 7.88 19.95
N ILE A 123 -2.13 6.69 20.10
CA ILE A 123 -2.76 5.44 19.65
C ILE A 123 -3.74 4.96 20.74
N PHE A 124 -5.01 4.76 20.38
CA PHE A 124 -5.99 4.18 21.29
C PHE A 124 -5.54 2.78 21.75
N ASN A 125 -5.54 2.55 23.07
CA ASN A 125 -5.05 1.33 23.72
C ASN A 125 -3.65 0.94 23.25
N ILE A 126 -2.71 1.90 23.25
CA ILE A 126 -1.33 1.69 22.81
C ILE A 126 -0.63 0.51 23.53
N GLU A 127 -0.99 0.23 24.78
CA GLU A 127 -0.43 -0.89 25.55
C GLU A 127 -0.87 -2.27 25.04
N ARG A 128 -1.85 -2.35 24.14
CA ARG A 128 -2.17 -3.59 23.42
C ARG A 128 -1.07 -3.95 22.41
N TRP A 129 -0.31 -2.96 21.97
CA TRP A 129 0.75 -3.14 20.98
C TRP A 129 2.09 -3.44 21.65
N TRP A 130 2.43 -2.74 22.73
CA TRP A 130 3.73 -2.81 23.38
C TRP A 130 3.57 -2.79 24.90
N SER A 131 4.47 -3.46 25.62
CA SER A 131 4.56 -3.30 27.08
C SER A 131 4.98 -1.87 27.44
N GLY A 132 4.57 -1.38 28.62
CA GLY A 132 4.91 -0.03 29.07
C GLY A 132 6.41 0.27 29.11
N TYR A 133 7.24 -0.73 29.42
CA TYR A 133 8.70 -0.58 29.35
C TYR A 133 9.20 -0.44 27.92
N THR A 134 8.74 -1.30 27.00
CA THR A 134 9.11 -1.21 25.57
C THR A 134 8.67 0.13 24.97
N LEU A 135 7.51 0.67 25.38
CA LEU A 135 7.07 2.00 24.96
C LEU A 135 8.05 3.10 25.35
N LYS A 136 8.53 3.10 26.60
CA LYS A 136 9.54 4.07 27.08
C LYS A 136 10.83 4.00 26.26
N LEU A 137 11.24 2.80 25.88
CA LEU A 137 12.41 2.58 25.03
C LEU A 137 12.16 3.15 23.62
N LEU A 138 11.03 2.82 22.99
CA LEU A 138 10.69 3.33 21.66
C LEU A 138 10.54 4.86 21.64
N SER A 139 9.92 5.45 22.67
CA SER A 139 9.75 6.91 22.78
C SER A 139 11.08 7.62 22.95
N ALA A 140 11.95 7.14 23.83
CA ALA A 140 13.27 7.72 24.04
C ALA A 140 14.15 7.62 22.79
N LEU A 141 14.10 6.48 22.07
CA LEU A 141 14.86 6.31 20.83
C LEU A 141 14.32 7.25 19.76
N ARG A 142 13.01 7.35 19.61
CA ARG A 142 12.38 8.31 18.69
C ARG A 142 12.83 9.74 18.97
N THR A 143 12.80 10.18 20.24
CA THR A 143 13.28 11.52 20.64
C THR A 143 14.74 11.71 20.24
N ALA A 144 15.60 10.72 20.51
CA ALA A 144 17.00 10.78 20.08
C ALA A 144 17.12 10.94 18.55
N LEU A 145 16.36 10.16 17.77
CA LEU A 145 16.37 10.25 16.32
C LEU A 145 15.92 11.63 15.82
N VAL A 146 14.85 12.21 16.38
CA VAL A 146 14.43 13.58 16.04
C VAL A 146 15.55 14.59 16.30
N ASN A 147 16.28 14.47 17.40
CA ASN A 147 17.36 15.42 17.72
C ASN A 147 18.51 15.40 16.70
N TYR A 148 18.72 14.29 15.98
CA TYR A 148 19.79 14.16 14.99
C TYR A 148 19.30 14.28 13.54
N PHE A 149 18.08 13.85 13.24
CA PHE A 149 17.56 13.72 11.88
C PHE A 149 16.33 14.61 11.60
N GLY A 150 15.77 15.26 12.62
CA GLY A 150 14.49 15.95 12.51
C GLY A 150 13.30 15.00 12.34
N GLU A 151 12.10 15.56 12.27
CA GLU A 151 10.88 14.80 11.97
C GLU A 151 10.88 14.29 10.51
N PRO A 152 10.26 13.13 10.22
CA PRO A 152 10.13 12.63 8.86
C PRO A 152 9.12 13.48 8.08
N GLU A 153 9.57 14.03 6.96
CA GLU A 153 8.76 14.84 6.04
C GLU A 153 9.08 14.43 4.59
N GLU A 154 8.18 14.74 3.66
CA GLU A 154 8.26 14.29 2.26
C GLU A 154 9.49 14.82 1.51
N ASP A 155 9.97 16.00 1.88
CA ASP A 155 11.07 16.74 1.25
C ASP A 155 12.43 16.56 1.94
N LYS A 156 12.48 15.84 3.08
CA LYS A 156 13.70 15.66 3.86
C LYS A 156 14.44 14.38 3.47
N ASN A 157 15.73 14.53 3.18
CA ASN A 157 16.64 13.43 2.83
C ASN A 157 16.92 12.44 3.98
N ASN A 158 16.25 12.47 5.13
CA ASN A 158 16.53 11.58 6.27
C ASN A 158 15.60 10.36 6.33
N GLY A 159 15.01 9.95 5.20
CA GLY A 159 13.98 8.93 5.18
C GLY A 159 14.41 7.55 5.70
N ILE A 160 15.64 7.12 5.42
CA ILE A 160 16.12 5.77 5.76
C ILE A 160 16.01 5.48 7.26
N ILE A 161 16.42 6.41 8.13
CA ILE A 161 16.43 6.17 9.57
C ILE A 161 15.02 5.96 10.13
N TRP A 162 14.03 6.62 9.53
CA TRP A 162 12.64 6.49 9.92
C TRP A 162 12.03 5.19 9.42
N ILE A 163 12.47 4.66 8.28
CA ILE A 163 12.13 3.30 7.84
C ILE A 163 12.70 2.27 8.82
N VAL A 164 13.96 2.43 9.24
CA VAL A 164 14.60 1.58 10.27
C VAL A 164 13.78 1.61 11.56
N PHE A 165 13.40 2.81 12.02
CA PHE A 165 12.57 2.98 13.21
C PHE A 165 11.17 2.34 13.04
N CYS A 166 10.50 2.53 11.91
CA CYS A 166 9.23 1.88 11.62
C CYS A 166 9.33 0.35 11.67
N ARG A 167 10.40 -0.22 11.13
CA ARG A 167 10.64 -1.66 11.17
C ARG A 167 10.89 -2.15 12.60
N LEU A 168 11.65 -1.41 13.42
CA LEU A 168 11.82 -1.70 14.84
C LEU A 168 10.47 -1.66 15.58
N VAL A 169 9.67 -0.61 15.37
CA VAL A 169 8.36 -0.41 16.00
C VAL A 169 7.45 -1.62 15.78
N ILE A 170 7.37 -2.14 14.54
CA ILE A 170 6.50 -3.29 14.28
C ILE A 170 7.09 -4.61 14.77
N GLU A 171 8.41 -4.82 14.66
CA GLU A 171 9.07 -6.06 15.10
C GLU A 171 9.03 -6.25 16.61
N THR A 172 8.94 -5.14 17.35
CA THR A 172 8.78 -5.13 18.82
C THR A 172 7.33 -5.10 19.27
N SER A 173 6.38 -5.03 18.34
CA SER A 173 4.96 -4.99 18.64
C SER A 173 4.35 -6.39 18.82
N SER A 174 3.15 -6.39 19.38
CA SER A 174 2.31 -7.58 19.56
C SER A 174 1.39 -7.81 18.35
N ALA A 175 1.56 -7.04 17.27
CA ALA A 175 0.80 -7.23 16.04
C ALA A 175 1.10 -8.62 15.45
N ALA A 176 0.04 -9.29 15.01
CA ALA A 176 0.11 -10.54 14.29
C ALA A 176 -0.51 -10.37 12.90
N PHE A 177 0.15 -10.92 11.89
CA PHE A 177 -0.26 -10.77 10.49
C PHE A 177 -0.60 -12.14 9.88
N ASN A 178 -1.27 -12.97 10.67
CA ASN A 178 -1.62 -14.34 10.32
C ASN A 178 -3.00 -14.43 9.63
N HIS A 179 -3.71 -13.30 9.52
CA HIS A 179 -5.02 -13.18 8.89
C HIS A 179 -5.00 -12.10 7.79
N VAL A 180 -6.10 -12.04 7.02
CA VAL A 180 -6.32 -11.07 5.93
C VAL A 180 -6.25 -9.61 6.40
N SER A 181 -6.43 -9.38 7.70
CA SER A 181 -6.19 -8.11 8.37
C SER A 181 -5.33 -8.35 9.61
N MET A 182 -4.55 -7.34 9.99
CA MET A 182 -3.76 -7.33 11.23
C MET A 182 -4.61 -7.66 12.48
N SER A 183 -4.09 -8.57 13.30
CA SER A 183 -4.58 -8.96 14.62
C SER A 183 -3.52 -8.73 15.70
N PHE A 184 -3.75 -9.19 16.93
CA PHE A 184 -2.81 -9.09 18.05
C PHE A 184 -2.58 -10.46 18.65
N LYS A 185 -1.36 -10.68 19.16
CA LYS A 185 -1.05 -11.78 20.08
C LYS A 185 -1.70 -11.53 21.44
N ASP A 186 -1.88 -12.59 22.22
CA ASP A 186 -2.48 -12.51 23.54
C ASP A 186 -1.59 -11.82 24.58
N THR A 187 -0.27 -11.86 24.37
CA THR A 187 0.72 -11.27 25.27
C THR A 187 1.53 -10.19 24.57
N VAL A 188 1.92 -9.19 25.36
CA VAL A 188 2.88 -8.17 24.95
C VAL A 188 4.29 -8.58 25.36
N ASN A 189 5.24 -8.43 24.43
CA ASN A 189 6.64 -8.74 24.70
C ASN A 189 7.29 -7.63 25.54
N HIS A 190 8.21 -8.04 26.41
CA HIS A 190 9.10 -7.15 27.15
C HIS A 190 10.49 -7.24 26.53
N PHE A 191 11.03 -6.11 26.06
CA PHE A 191 12.37 -6.03 25.49
C PHE A 191 13.30 -5.25 26.42
N ALA A 192 14.46 -5.83 26.73
CA ALA A 192 15.54 -5.12 27.39
C ALA A 192 16.15 -4.05 26.47
N ILE A 193 16.79 -3.04 27.04
CA ILE A 193 17.42 -1.94 26.28
C ILE A 193 18.43 -2.47 25.26
N GLU A 194 19.28 -3.43 25.65
CA GLU A 194 20.30 -4.03 24.78
C GLU A 194 19.67 -4.79 23.61
N SER A 195 18.48 -5.38 23.82
CA SER A 195 17.74 -6.08 22.76
C SER A 195 17.20 -5.11 21.72
N ILE A 196 16.70 -3.95 22.16
CA ILE A 196 16.25 -2.87 21.26
C ILE A 196 17.43 -2.33 20.45
N GLU A 197 18.57 -2.07 21.09
CA GLU A 197 19.78 -1.55 20.41
C GLU A 197 20.28 -2.53 19.35
N LYS A 198 20.41 -3.81 19.72
CA LYS A 198 20.86 -4.86 18.81
C LYS A 198 19.91 -5.00 17.62
N LEU A 199 18.60 -5.03 17.87
CA LEU A 199 17.59 -5.14 16.83
C LEU A 199 17.62 -3.93 15.89
N PHE A 200 17.69 -2.71 16.44
CA PHE A 200 17.78 -1.49 15.65
C PHE A 200 19.03 -1.47 14.75
N LEU A 201 20.20 -1.81 15.28
CA LEU A 201 21.43 -1.88 14.48
C LEU A 201 21.35 -2.96 13.39
N THR A 202 20.79 -4.12 13.70
CA THR A 202 20.59 -5.20 12.71
C THR A 202 19.68 -4.75 11.56
N ILE A 203 18.60 -4.05 11.89
CA ILE A 203 17.68 -3.49 10.90
C ILE A 203 18.37 -2.40 10.07
N LEU A 204 19.12 -1.51 10.74
CA LEU A 204 19.86 -0.42 10.12
C LEU A 204 20.85 -0.96 9.08
N ASP A 205 21.67 -1.93 9.45
CA ASP A 205 22.69 -2.50 8.56
C ASP A 205 22.03 -3.17 7.34
N CYS A 206 20.97 -3.95 7.56
CA CYS A 206 20.20 -4.59 6.47
C CYS A 206 19.60 -3.56 5.49
N ILE A 207 19.01 -2.47 6.00
CA ILE A 207 18.42 -1.44 5.14
C ILE A 207 19.51 -0.67 4.39
N LEU A 208 20.59 -0.27 5.07
CA LEU A 208 21.70 0.46 4.45
C LEU A 208 22.38 -0.38 3.35
N GLU A 209 22.64 -1.67 3.59
CA GLU A 209 23.23 -2.58 2.59
C GLU A 209 22.37 -2.63 1.32
N SER A 210 21.05 -2.80 1.45
CA SER A 210 20.16 -2.78 0.28
C SER A 210 19.99 -1.39 -0.37
N ALA A 211 20.28 -0.31 0.35
CA ALA A 211 20.25 1.05 -0.19
C ALA A 211 21.48 1.36 -1.06
N GLU A 212 22.58 0.62 -0.91
CA GLU A 212 23.79 0.74 -1.75
C GLU A 212 23.55 0.26 -3.19
N THR A 213 22.52 -0.55 -3.42
CA THR A 213 22.13 -0.96 -4.77
C THR A 213 21.60 0.24 -5.55
N ALA A 214 22.28 0.57 -6.65
CA ALA A 214 21.90 1.67 -7.53
C ALA A 214 20.68 1.30 -8.39
N ILE A 215 19.75 2.25 -8.50
CA ILE A 215 18.59 2.20 -9.38
C ILE A 215 18.95 2.90 -10.69
N GLN A 216 18.73 2.24 -11.83
CA GLN A 216 19.14 2.74 -13.16
C GLN A 216 18.22 3.84 -13.69
N GLY A 217 16.92 3.61 -13.57
CA GLY A 217 15.86 4.54 -13.97
C GLY A 217 15.51 5.53 -12.87
N ASN A 218 14.32 6.10 -12.98
CA ASN A 218 13.81 7.07 -12.01
C ASN A 218 12.39 6.72 -11.60
N ALA A 219 12.05 6.92 -10.34
CA ALA A 219 10.70 6.71 -9.83
C ALA A 219 10.31 7.81 -8.87
N LYS A 220 9.09 8.34 -9.03
CA LYS A 220 8.52 9.34 -8.13
C LYS A 220 7.08 9.04 -7.79
N VAL A 221 6.77 9.10 -6.49
CA VAL A 221 5.43 8.92 -5.95
C VAL A 221 4.84 10.29 -5.62
N PHE A 222 3.58 10.51 -6.01
CA PHE A 222 2.86 11.75 -5.81
C PHE A 222 1.61 11.52 -4.97
N LYS A 223 1.28 12.51 -4.14
CA LYS A 223 0.02 12.55 -3.41
C LYS A 223 -1.13 12.94 -4.33
N ILE A 224 -1.73 11.96 -5.01
CA ILE A 224 -2.80 12.16 -6.00
C ILE A 224 -3.93 11.15 -5.73
N ASP A 225 -5.17 11.64 -5.81
CA ASP A 225 -6.37 10.80 -5.85
C ASP A 225 -6.49 10.18 -7.25
N ALA A 226 -6.44 8.85 -7.31
CA ALA A 226 -6.51 8.10 -8.56
C ALA A 226 -7.80 8.34 -9.35
N CYS A 227 -8.88 8.83 -8.71
CA CYS A 227 -10.12 9.22 -9.39
C CYS A 227 -10.04 10.62 -10.05
N LYS A 228 -8.97 11.39 -9.80
CA LYS A 228 -8.84 12.81 -10.14
C LYS A 228 -7.42 13.15 -10.59
N ILE A 229 -6.97 12.54 -11.68
CA ILE A 229 -5.58 12.66 -12.20
C ILE A 229 -5.33 14.00 -12.94
N ASN A 230 -6.28 14.92 -12.95
CA ASN A 230 -6.33 16.10 -13.82
C ASN A 230 -5.13 17.06 -13.72
N SER A 231 -4.40 17.01 -12.61
CA SER A 231 -3.24 17.89 -12.36
C SER A 231 -1.91 17.30 -12.84
N PHE A 232 -1.87 16.04 -13.27
CA PHE A 232 -0.66 15.37 -13.74
C PHE A 232 -0.51 15.55 -15.27
N SER A 233 -0.24 16.80 -15.68
CA SER A 233 -0.10 17.17 -17.10
C SER A 233 1.36 17.06 -17.58
N ASN A 234 1.55 16.84 -18.89
CA ASN A 234 2.84 16.78 -19.61
C ASN A 234 3.64 15.46 -19.50
N VAL A 235 3.04 14.40 -18.97
CA VAL A 235 3.63 13.05 -19.05
C VAL A 235 2.71 12.16 -19.88
N GLN A 236 3.32 11.42 -20.78
CA GLN A 236 2.65 10.53 -21.71
C GLN A 236 3.05 9.09 -21.34
N ILE A 237 2.11 8.35 -20.76
CA ILE A 237 2.33 7.03 -20.16
C ILE A 237 2.25 5.95 -21.24
N ASP A 238 3.28 5.11 -21.32
CA ASP A 238 3.37 3.96 -22.22
C ASP A 238 2.65 2.74 -21.65
N LYS A 239 2.74 2.54 -20.33
CA LYS A 239 2.19 1.36 -19.68
C LYS A 239 1.70 1.63 -18.26
N VAL A 240 0.54 1.07 -17.91
CA VAL A 240 0.00 1.06 -16.55
C VAL A 240 0.16 -0.33 -15.97
N ILE A 241 0.78 -0.45 -14.80
CA ILE A 241 0.88 -1.72 -14.07
C ILE A 241 0.48 -1.45 -12.62
N THR A 242 -0.65 -1.98 -12.18
CA THR A 242 -1.18 -1.63 -10.87
C THR A 242 -2.07 -2.69 -10.25
N SER A 243 -2.22 -2.64 -8.93
CA SER A 243 -3.11 -3.48 -8.17
C SER A 243 -4.02 -2.60 -7.32
N PRO A 244 -5.18 -2.15 -7.85
CA PRO A 244 -6.12 -1.36 -7.06
C PRO A 244 -6.62 -2.15 -5.84
N PRO A 245 -7.17 -1.46 -4.83
CA PRO A 245 -7.83 -2.13 -3.71
C PRO A 245 -8.92 -3.07 -4.21
N TYR A 246 -9.06 -4.25 -3.61
CA TYR A 246 -10.10 -5.21 -3.99
C TYR A 246 -11.43 -4.88 -3.29
N PRO A 247 -12.60 -5.23 -3.86
CA PRO A 247 -13.89 -4.92 -3.26
C PRO A 247 -14.20 -5.84 -2.08
N ASN A 248 -13.48 -5.70 -0.97
CA ASN A 248 -13.58 -6.56 0.22
C ASN A 248 -13.64 -5.77 1.53
N ARG A 249 -13.70 -4.44 1.46
CA ARG A 249 -13.83 -3.50 2.58
C ARG A 249 -12.71 -3.62 3.63
N ILE A 250 -11.51 -4.04 3.21
CA ILE A 250 -10.31 -3.99 4.06
C ILE A 250 -9.81 -2.55 4.14
N SER A 251 -9.56 -2.07 5.35
CA SER A 251 -8.84 -0.81 5.57
C SER A 251 -7.34 -1.07 5.57
N TYR A 252 -6.66 -0.58 4.54
CA TYR A 252 -5.20 -0.60 4.46
C TYR A 252 -4.57 0.39 5.45
N ILE A 253 -5.28 1.47 5.77
CA ILE A 253 -4.84 2.48 6.75
C ILE A 253 -4.68 1.85 8.12
N ARG A 254 -5.55 0.90 8.50
CA ARG A 254 -5.46 0.19 9.77
C ARG A 254 -4.10 -0.49 9.99
N GLU A 255 -3.51 -1.10 8.96
CA GLU A 255 -2.19 -1.76 9.06
C GLU A 255 -1.05 -0.75 9.18
N LEU A 256 -1.24 0.46 8.65
CA LEU A 256 -0.23 1.51 8.61
C LEU A 256 -0.26 2.45 9.83
N ARG A 257 -1.34 2.42 10.61
CA ARG A 257 -1.52 3.28 11.80
C ARG A 257 -0.29 3.33 12.71
N PRO A 258 0.33 2.21 13.13
CA PRO A 258 1.54 2.27 13.96
C PRO A 258 2.61 3.15 13.35
N TYR A 259 2.92 2.94 12.07
CA TYR A 259 3.93 3.72 11.37
C TYR A 259 3.52 5.19 11.35
N MET A 260 2.34 5.49 10.80
CA MET A 260 1.86 6.86 10.57
C MET A 260 1.77 7.67 11.86
N TYR A 261 1.36 7.07 12.97
CA TYR A 261 1.34 7.73 14.28
C TYR A 261 2.76 7.97 14.79
N TRP A 262 3.63 6.97 14.79
CA TRP A 262 5.00 7.11 15.28
C TRP A 262 5.83 8.12 14.47
N THR A 263 5.55 8.24 13.17
CA THR A 263 6.17 9.21 12.26
C THR A 263 5.37 10.51 12.11
N LYS A 264 4.27 10.70 12.85
CA LYS A 264 3.43 11.91 12.83
C LYS A 264 2.82 12.28 11.47
N PHE A 265 2.76 11.37 10.50
CA PHE A 265 1.93 11.55 9.30
C PHE A 265 0.44 11.58 9.63
N ILE A 266 0.07 11.03 10.80
CA ILE A 266 -1.20 11.34 11.49
C ILE A 266 -0.90 11.57 12.97
N THR A 267 -1.71 12.41 13.59
CA THR A 267 -1.64 12.72 15.02
C THR A 267 -2.97 12.45 15.73
N GLU A 268 -4.07 12.45 15.00
CA GLU A 268 -5.43 12.28 15.51
C GLU A 268 -6.19 11.16 14.77
N ALA A 269 -7.08 10.46 15.49
CA ALA A 269 -7.83 9.32 14.93
C ALA A 269 -8.76 9.70 13.76
N LYS A 270 -9.22 10.96 13.72
CA LYS A 270 -10.07 11.47 12.65
C LYS A 270 -9.35 11.43 11.29
N GLU A 271 -8.05 11.75 11.26
CA GLU A 271 -7.25 11.79 10.03
C GLU A 271 -7.22 10.42 9.34
N ALA A 272 -7.01 9.34 10.10
CA ALA A 272 -7.08 7.98 9.57
C ALA A 272 -8.45 7.66 8.95
N GLY A 273 -9.54 8.15 9.56
CA GLY A 273 -10.91 7.98 9.04
C GLY A 273 -11.19 8.76 7.76
N GLU A 274 -10.60 9.95 7.61
CA GLU A 274 -10.70 10.73 6.37
C GLU A 274 -9.92 10.07 5.23
N ILE A 275 -8.73 9.52 5.50
CA ILE A 275 -7.97 8.76 4.50
C ILE A 275 -8.74 7.49 4.11
N ASP A 276 -9.31 6.75 5.07
CA ASP A 276 -10.15 5.56 4.80
C ASP A 276 -11.37 5.91 3.93
N TRP A 277 -11.96 7.11 4.08
CA TRP A 277 -13.07 7.57 3.22
C TRP A 277 -12.62 7.91 1.80
N ALA A 278 -11.45 8.52 1.65
CA ALA A 278 -10.88 8.87 0.35
C ALA A 278 -10.44 7.63 -0.46
N THR A 279 -10.21 6.48 0.18
CA THR A 279 -9.95 5.22 -0.55
C THR A 279 -11.16 4.80 -1.40
N ILE A 280 -10.89 4.08 -2.50
CA ILE A 280 -11.92 3.48 -3.37
C ILE A 280 -12.97 2.73 -2.53
N GLY A 281 -14.23 3.12 -2.71
CA GLY A 281 -15.40 2.56 -2.02
C GLY A 281 -15.61 3.06 -0.59
N GLY A 282 -14.65 3.74 0.05
CA GLY A 282 -14.76 4.20 1.45
C GLY A 282 -14.85 3.03 2.44
N THR A 283 -13.72 2.57 2.97
CA THR A 283 -13.65 1.22 3.54
C THR A 283 -14.07 1.12 5.02
N TRP A 284 -13.65 2.03 5.90
CA TRP A 284 -13.83 1.86 7.36
C TRP A 284 -14.11 3.16 8.13
N GLY A 285 -14.52 3.02 9.40
CA GLY A 285 -14.69 4.14 10.32
C GLY A 285 -15.82 5.08 9.88
N VAL A 286 -15.50 6.38 9.75
CA VAL A 286 -16.42 7.44 9.27
C VAL A 286 -17.00 7.09 7.89
N ALA A 287 -16.31 6.30 7.07
CA ALA A 287 -16.85 5.82 5.81
C ALA A 287 -18.14 5.02 5.97
N THR A 288 -18.35 4.34 7.11
CA THR A 288 -19.57 3.56 7.35
C THR A 288 -20.82 4.44 7.40
N SER A 289 -20.76 5.54 8.16
CA SER A 289 -21.90 6.47 8.26
C SER A 289 -22.09 7.26 6.98
N ARG A 290 -20.99 7.67 6.32
CA ARG A 290 -21.06 8.37 5.03
C ARG A 290 -21.62 7.48 3.91
N LEU A 291 -21.26 6.20 3.88
CA LEU A 291 -21.79 5.22 2.91
C LEU A 291 -23.32 5.06 3.01
N LEU A 292 -23.90 5.14 4.21
CA LEU A 292 -25.36 5.06 4.38
C LEU A 292 -26.09 6.23 3.72
N LEU A 293 -25.42 7.38 3.60
CA LEU A 293 -25.96 8.60 3.01
C LEU A 293 -25.53 8.80 1.55
N TRP A 294 -24.53 8.05 1.09
CA TRP A 294 -23.99 8.17 -0.25
C TRP A 294 -25.00 7.71 -1.30
N LYS A 295 -25.12 8.50 -2.36
CA LYS A 295 -25.91 8.20 -3.55
C LYS A 295 -25.07 8.51 -4.77
N MET A 296 -25.25 7.71 -5.80
CA MET A 296 -24.67 7.99 -7.11
C MET A 296 -25.51 9.08 -7.78
N GLU A 297 -24.85 10.13 -8.28
CA GLU A 297 -25.53 11.27 -8.91
C GLU A 297 -25.92 10.95 -10.36
N GLU A 298 -25.02 10.29 -11.11
CA GLU A 298 -25.24 9.92 -12.51
C GLU A 298 -24.98 8.43 -12.74
N ASN A 299 -25.83 7.79 -13.56
CA ASN A 299 -25.63 6.39 -13.91
C ASN A 299 -24.60 6.25 -15.03
N ILE A 300 -23.35 6.05 -14.62
CA ILE A 300 -22.19 5.83 -15.50
C ILE A 300 -21.71 4.37 -15.51
N LEU A 301 -22.48 3.44 -14.91
CA LEU A 301 -22.00 2.10 -14.60
C LEU A 301 -22.67 1.00 -15.43
N PRO A 302 -21.99 -0.15 -15.64
CA PRO A 302 -22.56 -1.28 -16.36
C PRO A 302 -23.86 -1.79 -15.71
N GLU A 303 -24.86 -2.15 -16.51
CA GLU A 303 -26.17 -2.63 -16.03
C GLU A 303 -26.06 -3.87 -15.11
N GLU A 304 -25.12 -4.77 -15.39
CA GLU A 304 -24.95 -6.03 -14.66
C GLU A 304 -24.41 -5.82 -13.24
N LEU A 305 -23.81 -4.66 -12.96
CA LEU A 305 -23.46 -4.27 -11.60
C LEU A 305 -24.72 -4.14 -10.73
N PHE A 306 -25.79 -3.55 -11.25
CA PHE A 306 -27.02 -3.33 -10.48
C PHE A 306 -27.65 -4.66 -10.07
N ALA A 307 -27.69 -5.64 -10.97
CA ALA A 307 -28.15 -7.00 -10.64
C ALA A 307 -27.30 -7.65 -9.54
N THR A 308 -25.99 -7.40 -9.52
CA THR A 308 -25.07 -7.90 -8.47
C THR A 308 -25.34 -7.20 -7.13
N VAL A 309 -25.52 -5.88 -7.16
CA VAL A 309 -25.81 -5.04 -5.98
C VAL A 309 -27.17 -5.42 -5.37
N GLU A 310 -28.20 -5.65 -6.19
CA GLU A 310 -29.52 -6.09 -5.72
C GLU A 310 -29.46 -7.45 -5.01
N LYS A 311 -28.75 -8.42 -5.58
CA LYS A 311 -28.56 -9.74 -4.94
C LYS A 311 -27.91 -9.63 -3.55
N ILE A 312 -26.95 -8.73 -3.40
CA ILE A 312 -26.31 -8.46 -2.10
C ILE A 312 -27.32 -7.78 -1.16
N LYS A 313 -28.04 -6.77 -1.65
CA LYS A 313 -29.01 -5.98 -0.88
C LYS A 313 -30.14 -6.83 -0.30
N PHE A 314 -30.68 -7.76 -1.09
CA PHE A 314 -31.77 -8.67 -0.71
C PHE A 314 -31.29 -9.99 -0.09
N SER A 315 -30.01 -10.10 0.27
CA SER A 315 -29.51 -11.25 1.02
C SER A 315 -29.88 -11.17 2.51
N ASN A 316 -29.84 -12.31 3.22
CA ASN A 316 -30.14 -12.39 4.67
C ASN A 316 -28.99 -11.87 5.56
N GLY A 317 -28.10 -11.03 5.03
CA GLY A 317 -26.95 -10.51 5.76
C GLY A 317 -27.30 -9.32 6.67
N LYS A 318 -26.82 -9.33 7.93
CA LYS A 318 -27.05 -8.24 8.91
C LYS A 318 -26.72 -6.83 8.38
N ASN A 319 -25.76 -6.72 7.44
CA ASN A 319 -25.33 -5.46 6.82
C ASN A 319 -25.51 -5.45 5.29
N ALA A 320 -26.48 -6.20 4.77
CA ALA A 320 -26.73 -6.36 3.33
C ALA A 320 -26.80 -5.03 2.57
N ASN A 321 -27.64 -4.10 3.03
CA ASN A 321 -27.80 -2.77 2.42
C ASN A 321 -26.47 -1.99 2.38
N LEU A 322 -25.75 -1.94 3.50
CA LEU A 322 -24.47 -1.22 3.58
C LEU A 322 -23.43 -1.80 2.61
N LEU A 323 -23.31 -3.13 2.54
CA LEU A 323 -22.33 -3.77 1.66
C LEU A 323 -22.74 -3.67 0.18
N ALA A 324 -24.04 -3.67 -0.13
CA ALA A 324 -24.53 -3.37 -1.47
C ALA A 324 -24.13 -1.95 -1.90
N THR A 325 -24.34 -0.94 -1.03
CA THR A 325 -23.89 0.44 -1.29
C THR A 325 -22.38 0.55 -1.41
N TYR A 326 -21.61 -0.15 -0.57
CA TYR A 326 -20.14 -0.20 -0.69
C TYR A 326 -19.69 -0.76 -2.04
N VAL A 327 -20.29 -1.88 -2.50
CA VAL A 327 -19.97 -2.47 -3.80
C VAL A 327 -20.31 -1.50 -4.93
N LEU A 328 -21.47 -0.85 -4.89
CA LEU A 328 -21.84 0.16 -5.88
C LEU A 328 -20.84 1.32 -5.91
N LYS A 329 -20.50 1.90 -4.75
CA LYS A 329 -19.51 2.99 -4.65
C LYS A 329 -18.13 2.56 -5.11
N TYR A 330 -17.69 1.34 -4.81
CA TYR A 330 -16.41 0.81 -5.26
C TYR A 330 -16.29 0.85 -6.79
N PHE A 331 -17.29 0.33 -7.50
CA PHE A 331 -17.27 0.33 -8.97
C PHE A 331 -17.49 1.72 -9.56
N HIS A 332 -18.25 2.58 -8.89
CA HIS A 332 -18.33 3.99 -9.21
C HIS A 332 -16.95 4.67 -9.20
N ASP A 333 -16.23 4.56 -8.09
CA ASP A 333 -14.89 5.16 -7.96
C ASP A 333 -13.89 4.55 -8.95
N MET A 334 -13.94 3.23 -9.19
CA MET A 334 -13.10 2.58 -10.21
C MET A 334 -13.42 3.06 -11.62
N HIS A 335 -14.70 3.32 -11.95
CA HIS A 335 -15.09 3.90 -13.23
C HIS A 335 -14.53 5.32 -13.38
N LEU A 336 -14.64 6.16 -12.34
CA LEU A 336 -14.05 7.51 -12.34
C LEU A 336 -12.52 7.47 -12.51
N HIS A 337 -11.85 6.55 -11.83
CA HIS A 337 -10.42 6.33 -12.02
C HIS A 337 -10.07 6.00 -13.48
N LEU A 338 -10.75 5.00 -14.06
CA LEU A 338 -10.55 4.60 -15.46
C LEU A 338 -10.90 5.73 -16.44
N ALA A 339 -11.85 6.59 -16.11
CA ALA A 339 -12.16 7.75 -16.94
C ALA A 339 -11.04 8.80 -16.86
N SER A 340 -10.51 9.05 -15.66
CA SER A 340 -9.53 10.10 -15.37
C SER A 340 -8.12 9.77 -15.88
N ILE A 341 -7.72 8.50 -15.92
CA ILE A 341 -6.37 8.12 -16.35
C ILE A 341 -6.14 8.33 -17.85
N ARG A 342 -7.21 8.30 -18.68
CA ARG A 342 -7.13 8.46 -20.15
C ARG A 342 -6.38 9.72 -20.60
N GLN A 343 -6.44 10.79 -19.81
CA GLN A 343 -5.81 12.07 -20.16
C GLN A 343 -4.26 12.04 -20.14
N VAL A 344 -3.66 11.02 -19.53
CA VAL A 344 -2.19 10.87 -19.41
C VAL A 344 -1.65 9.68 -20.20
N LEU A 345 -2.50 8.92 -20.87
CA LEU A 345 -2.11 7.75 -21.65
C LEU A 345 -1.70 8.15 -23.07
N LYS A 346 -0.63 7.53 -23.58
CA LYS A 346 -0.30 7.56 -25.02
C LYS A 346 -1.32 6.75 -25.81
N ASP A 347 -1.48 7.09 -27.08
CA ASP A 347 -2.18 6.21 -28.04
C ASP A 347 -1.49 4.84 -28.08
N GLY A 348 -2.26 3.77 -27.88
CA GLY A 348 -1.74 2.41 -27.82
C GLY A 348 -1.12 2.03 -26.47
N ALA A 349 -1.22 2.87 -25.43
CA ALA A 349 -0.72 2.53 -24.10
C ALA A 349 -1.32 1.23 -23.58
N GLU A 350 -0.50 0.38 -22.98
CA GLU A 350 -0.94 -0.90 -22.42
C GLU A 350 -1.31 -0.76 -20.95
N LEU A 351 -2.44 -1.34 -20.54
CA LEU A 351 -2.90 -1.30 -19.15
C LEU A 351 -2.98 -2.70 -18.59
N ASN A 352 -2.43 -2.90 -17.39
CA ASN A 352 -2.48 -4.16 -16.64
C ASN A 352 -2.96 -3.90 -15.21
N TYR A 353 -4.22 -4.29 -14.94
CA TYR A 353 -4.85 -4.19 -13.63
C TYR A 353 -4.92 -5.55 -12.95
N ILE A 354 -4.26 -5.68 -11.80
CA ILE A 354 -4.27 -6.87 -10.96
C ILE A 354 -5.43 -6.74 -9.98
N VAL A 355 -6.46 -7.56 -10.12
CA VAL A 355 -7.69 -7.45 -9.30
C VAL A 355 -8.11 -8.78 -8.71
N GLY A 356 -8.73 -8.74 -7.53
CA GLY A 356 -9.35 -9.90 -6.91
C GLY A 356 -10.87 -9.83 -6.98
N ASN A 357 -11.53 -10.97 -7.26
CA ASN A 357 -12.96 -11.09 -7.02
C ASN A 357 -13.27 -11.16 -5.51
N SER A 358 -14.54 -10.96 -5.16
CA SER A 358 -15.03 -11.00 -3.79
C SER A 358 -16.36 -11.72 -3.69
N THR A 359 -16.75 -12.08 -2.47
CA THR A 359 -18.06 -12.68 -2.18
C THR A 359 -18.71 -11.96 -1.00
N PHE A 360 -19.99 -11.61 -1.13
CA PHE A 360 -20.80 -10.96 -0.10
C PHE A 360 -22.09 -11.75 0.11
N PHE A 361 -22.25 -12.33 1.30
CA PHE A 361 -23.40 -13.17 1.66
C PHE A 361 -23.69 -14.29 0.64
N GLY A 362 -22.65 -14.91 0.12
CA GLY A 362 -22.74 -15.96 -0.90
C GLY A 362 -22.84 -15.45 -2.35
N ASN A 363 -23.06 -14.16 -2.56
CA ASN A 363 -23.10 -13.56 -3.89
C ASN A 363 -21.70 -13.17 -4.37
N THR A 364 -21.30 -13.69 -5.53
CA THR A 364 -20.00 -13.39 -6.13
C THR A 364 -20.05 -12.02 -6.82
N VAL A 365 -19.03 -11.20 -6.56
CA VAL A 365 -18.74 -9.97 -7.28
C VAL A 365 -17.60 -10.26 -8.24
N ASP A 366 -17.93 -10.38 -9.52
CA ASP A 366 -16.95 -10.62 -10.58
C ASP A 366 -16.25 -9.31 -10.97
N THR A 367 -15.24 -8.94 -10.18
CA THR A 367 -14.49 -7.69 -10.35
C THR A 367 -13.87 -7.57 -11.74
N ALA A 368 -13.34 -8.66 -12.30
CA ALA A 368 -12.69 -8.62 -13.60
C ALA A 368 -13.71 -8.31 -14.70
N ALA A 369 -14.84 -9.03 -14.74
CA ALA A 369 -15.88 -8.79 -15.73
C ALA A 369 -16.47 -7.37 -15.63
N LEU A 370 -16.74 -6.89 -14.42
CA LEU A 370 -17.35 -5.58 -14.20
C LEU A 370 -16.41 -4.42 -14.55
N ILE A 371 -15.11 -4.54 -14.23
CA ILE A 371 -14.10 -3.54 -14.65
C ILE A 371 -13.93 -3.56 -16.17
N SER A 372 -13.86 -4.73 -16.80
CA SER A 372 -13.76 -4.85 -18.27
C SER A 372 -14.94 -4.17 -18.98
N LYS A 373 -16.15 -4.24 -18.43
CA LYS A 373 -17.32 -3.53 -18.96
C LYS A 373 -17.19 -2.02 -18.83
N SER A 374 -16.75 -1.51 -17.68
CA SER A 374 -16.44 -0.07 -17.55
C SER A 374 -15.36 0.36 -18.55
N MET A 375 -14.33 -0.44 -18.77
CA MET A 375 -13.32 -0.17 -19.80
C MET A 375 -13.93 -0.12 -21.21
N HIS A 376 -14.81 -1.05 -21.58
CA HIS A 376 -15.52 -0.99 -22.87
C HIS A 376 -16.36 0.29 -23.02
N MET A 377 -17.11 0.68 -21.98
CA MET A 377 -17.91 1.92 -21.99
C MET A 377 -17.05 3.18 -22.18
N LEU A 378 -15.81 3.15 -21.69
CA LEU A 378 -14.87 4.28 -21.74
C LEU A 378 -14.00 4.31 -23.01
N GLY A 379 -14.17 3.34 -23.91
CA GLY A 379 -13.51 3.29 -25.22
C GLY A 379 -12.19 2.52 -25.27
N TYR A 380 -11.79 1.83 -24.20
CA TYR A 380 -10.60 0.99 -24.20
C TYR A 380 -10.77 -0.22 -25.13
N GLN A 381 -9.67 -0.68 -25.71
CA GLN A 381 -9.64 -1.75 -26.71
C GLN A 381 -8.87 -2.99 -26.21
N LYS A 382 -8.99 -4.10 -26.97
CA LYS A 382 -8.27 -5.38 -26.72
C LYS A 382 -8.36 -5.87 -25.27
N ILE A 383 -9.52 -5.68 -24.65
CA ILE A 383 -9.73 -6.01 -23.24
C ILE A 383 -9.76 -7.54 -23.07
N HIS A 384 -8.88 -8.04 -22.21
CA HIS A 384 -8.79 -9.45 -21.86
C HIS A 384 -8.61 -9.60 -20.35
N SER A 385 -9.05 -10.71 -19.77
CA SER A 385 -8.81 -11.02 -18.37
C SER A 385 -8.35 -12.47 -18.21
N GLU A 386 -7.21 -12.67 -17.56
CA GLU A 386 -6.68 -14.00 -17.24
C GLU A 386 -6.60 -14.24 -15.73
N ILE A 387 -6.81 -15.48 -15.28
CA ILE A 387 -6.64 -15.85 -13.87
C ILE A 387 -5.14 -16.02 -13.59
N LEU A 388 -4.61 -15.21 -12.66
CA LEU A 388 -3.21 -15.28 -12.23
C LEU A 388 -2.97 -16.40 -11.21
N ARG A 389 -3.81 -16.46 -10.17
CA ARG A 389 -3.72 -17.44 -9.08
C ARG A 389 -4.99 -17.53 -8.24
N LYS A 390 -5.06 -18.57 -7.41
CA LYS A 390 -6.09 -18.75 -6.39
C LYS A 390 -5.69 -18.05 -5.07
N ARG A 391 -6.66 -17.44 -4.38
CA ARG A 391 -6.46 -16.75 -3.07
C ARG A 391 -6.64 -17.72 -1.89
N ASN A 392 -5.89 -17.49 -0.81
CA ASN A 392 -5.76 -18.43 0.33
C ASN A 392 -7.00 -18.56 1.24
N CYS A 393 -7.99 -17.67 1.12
CA CYS A 393 -9.08 -17.52 2.09
C CYS A 393 -10.39 -18.21 1.72
N ASN A 394 -10.64 -18.58 0.46
CA ASN A 394 -11.86 -19.28 0.05
C ASN A 394 -11.70 -20.04 -1.29
N LYS A 395 -12.47 -21.11 -1.50
CA LYS A 395 -12.37 -21.98 -2.68
C LYS A 395 -12.69 -21.30 -4.01
N ALA A 396 -13.44 -20.18 -4.00
CA ALA A 396 -13.92 -19.45 -5.19
C ALA A 396 -13.29 -18.05 -5.36
N LEU A 397 -12.21 -17.74 -4.64
CA LEU A 397 -11.52 -16.45 -4.75
C LEU A 397 -10.23 -16.58 -5.57
N TYR A 398 -10.09 -15.70 -6.56
CA TYR A 398 -9.02 -15.66 -7.54
C TYR A 398 -8.50 -14.24 -7.68
N GLU A 399 -7.26 -14.12 -8.13
CA GLU A 399 -6.70 -12.88 -8.67
C GLU A 399 -6.58 -13.00 -10.18
N TYR A 400 -6.86 -11.88 -10.85
CA TYR A 400 -6.91 -11.75 -12.30
C TYR A 400 -5.94 -10.64 -12.74
N CYS A 401 -5.41 -10.76 -13.95
CA CYS A 401 -4.84 -9.63 -14.68
C CYS A 401 -5.83 -9.24 -15.77
N ILE A 402 -6.35 -8.02 -15.70
CA ILE A 402 -7.08 -7.41 -16.81
C ILE A 402 -6.06 -6.66 -17.66
N SER A 403 -5.95 -7.01 -18.94
CA SER A 403 -5.16 -6.28 -19.92
C SER A 403 -6.04 -5.51 -20.88
N ALA A 404 -5.64 -4.30 -21.26
CA ALA A 404 -6.33 -3.47 -22.25
C ALA A 404 -5.34 -2.56 -22.97
N THR A 405 -5.75 -1.94 -24.07
CA THR A 405 -5.03 -0.86 -24.76
C THR A 405 -5.88 0.40 -24.82
N TRP A 406 -5.27 1.57 -24.64
CA TRP A 406 -5.92 2.86 -24.88
C TRP A 406 -5.94 3.20 -26.37
#